data_AF-A0A9E3C859-F1
#
_entry.id   AF-A0A9E3C859-F1
#
_cell.length_a   1.000
_cell.length_b   1.000
_cell.length_c   1.000
_cell.angle_alpha   90.00
_cell.angle_beta   90.00
_cell.angle_gamma   90.00
#
_symmetry.space_group_name_H-M   'P 1'
#
loop_
_entity.id
_entity.type
_entity.pdbx_description
1 polymer ?
#
loop_
_entity_poly.entity_id
_entity_poly.type
_entity_poly.pdbx_seq_one_letter_code
_entity_poly.pdbx_strand_id
1 'polypeptide(L)'
;MTISNTVRVVPRAVTATYLRVLRLPVTAAQRITGQQDNEQWAPAVTFESFEAGVESVVGALLSDEAMVRSGELRRAKVAKLREAAVLRTEAEQKRDRAEASFEARRDAAEERREAAAKQAEKRKSDLERKAAERKAQAKQQAEAKKAAARQVKAKQDEVIERQERAAKLEALEAESEALEAAKGATEAEAKVEVIEDTIEGTKEARKTG
;
A
#
# COMPACT_ATOMS: atom_id res chain seq x y z
N MET A 1 11.93 -72.14 80.18
CA MET A 1 11.42 -70.76 80.33
C MET A 1 11.31 -70.15 78.94
N THR A 2 10.11 -70.21 78.37
CA THR A 2 9.75 -69.68 77.06
C THR A 2 9.06 -68.34 77.26
N ILE A 3 9.70 -67.25 76.83
CA ILE A 3 9.10 -65.92 76.85
C ILE A 3 8.34 -65.75 75.53
N SER A 4 7.02 -65.88 75.60
CA SER A 4 6.12 -65.58 74.49
C SER A 4 6.14 -64.07 74.21
N ASN A 5 6.80 -63.69 73.12
CA ASN A 5 6.83 -62.32 72.64
C ASN A 5 5.55 -62.05 71.82
N THR A 6 4.48 -61.64 72.50
CA THR A 6 3.20 -61.25 71.86
C THR A 6 3.36 -59.87 71.23
N VAL A 7 3.91 -59.82 70.02
CA VAL A 7 3.89 -58.61 69.19
C VAL A 7 2.43 -58.32 68.86
N ARG A 8 1.93 -57.15 69.29
CA ARG A 8 0.59 -56.64 68.92
C ARG A 8 0.55 -56.42 67.40
N VAL A 9 0.08 -57.43 66.67
CA VAL A 9 -0.27 -57.30 65.25
C VAL A 9 -1.58 -56.50 65.19
N VAL A 10 -1.50 -55.19 64.99
CA VAL A 10 -2.67 -54.41 64.60
C VAL A 10 -3.14 -54.96 63.25
N PRO A 11 -4.40 -55.42 63.10
CA PRO A 11 -4.85 -56.01 61.85
C PRO A 11 -4.77 -54.97 60.72
N ARG A 12 -3.98 -55.25 59.68
CA ARG A 12 -3.82 -54.41 58.47
C ARG A 12 -5.16 -53.94 57.86
N ALA A 13 -6.23 -54.70 58.08
CA ALA A 13 -7.58 -54.35 57.66
C ALA A 13 -8.12 -53.07 58.32
N VAL A 14 -7.80 -52.83 59.60
CA VAL A 14 -8.34 -51.67 60.35
C VAL A 14 -7.68 -50.38 59.87
N THR A 15 -6.36 -50.39 59.67
CA THR A 15 -5.62 -49.23 59.14
C THR A 15 -6.00 -48.91 57.70
N ALA A 16 -6.14 -49.92 56.84
CA ALA A 16 -6.61 -49.74 55.47
C ALA A 16 -8.05 -49.22 55.38
N THR A 17 -8.93 -49.66 56.28
CA THR A 17 -10.33 -49.18 56.35
C THR A 17 -10.40 -47.73 56.83
N TYR A 18 -9.58 -47.36 57.82
CA TYR A 18 -9.54 -46.00 58.35
C TYR A 18 -9.00 -44.99 57.33
N LEU A 19 -7.94 -45.34 56.60
CA LEU A 19 -7.40 -44.51 55.51
C LEU A 19 -8.40 -44.36 54.36
N ARG A 20 -9.16 -45.42 54.01
CA ARG A 20 -10.24 -45.32 53.02
C ARG A 20 -11.37 -44.38 53.45
N VAL A 21 -11.77 -44.39 54.72
CA VAL A 21 -12.81 -43.49 55.24
C VAL A 21 -12.33 -42.04 55.20
N LEU A 22 -11.06 -41.78 55.51
CA LEU A 22 -10.46 -40.45 55.42
C LEU A 22 -10.35 -39.91 53.98
N ARG A 23 -10.37 -40.78 52.97
CA ARG A 23 -10.32 -40.40 51.54
C ARG A 23 -11.68 -40.03 50.94
N LEU A 24 -12.78 -40.38 51.61
CA LEU A 24 -14.14 -40.09 51.14
C LEU A 24 -14.44 -38.59 50.96
N PRO A 25 -14.05 -37.67 51.86
CA PRO A 25 -14.33 -36.24 51.69
C PRO A 25 -13.63 -35.65 50.47
N VAL A 26 -12.37 -36.03 50.23
CA VAL A 26 -11.58 -35.56 49.08
C VAL A 26 -12.15 -36.09 47.76
N THR A 27 -12.54 -37.36 47.73
CA THR A 27 -13.18 -37.98 46.56
C THR A 27 -14.53 -37.32 46.25
N ALA A 28 -15.32 -36.99 47.27
CA ALA A 28 -16.58 -36.26 47.09
C ALA A 28 -16.35 -34.84 46.53
N ALA A 29 -15.32 -34.13 47.01
CA ALA A 29 -14.97 -32.81 46.49
C ALA A 29 -14.47 -32.87 45.03
N GLN A 30 -13.69 -33.90 44.66
CA GLN A 30 -13.30 -34.16 43.27
C GLN A 30 -14.51 -34.41 42.36
N ARG A 31 -15.52 -35.15 42.85
CA ARG A 31 -16.75 -35.39 42.09
C ARG A 31 -17.55 -34.13 41.85
N ILE A 32 -17.71 -33.29 42.87
CA ILE A 32 -18.51 -32.06 42.80
C ILE A 32 -17.85 -31.00 41.90
N THR A 33 -16.51 -30.95 41.89
CA THR A 33 -15.75 -29.97 41.11
C THR A 33 -15.46 -30.40 39.66
N GLY A 34 -15.93 -31.58 39.24
CA GLY A 34 -15.66 -32.14 37.91
C GLY A 34 -14.20 -32.55 37.68
N GLN A 35 -13.43 -32.74 38.76
CA GLN A 35 -12.00 -33.05 38.73
C GLN A 35 -11.72 -34.55 39.00
N GLN A 36 -12.67 -35.44 38.68
CA GLN A 36 -12.62 -36.87 39.03
C GLN A 36 -11.37 -37.58 38.50
N ASP A 37 -10.89 -37.18 37.31
CA ASP A 37 -9.71 -37.76 36.66
C ASP A 37 -8.49 -36.82 36.68
N ASN A 38 -8.57 -35.69 37.39
CA ASN A 38 -7.46 -34.74 37.46
C ASN A 38 -6.55 -35.05 38.65
N GLU A 39 -5.60 -35.96 38.42
CA GLU A 39 -4.55 -36.30 39.40
C GLU A 39 -3.68 -35.10 39.80
N GLN A 40 -3.68 -34.02 39.02
CA GLN A 40 -2.90 -32.79 39.26
C GLN A 40 -3.66 -31.76 40.10
N TRP A 41 -4.90 -32.05 40.55
CA TRP A 41 -5.67 -31.12 41.36
C TRP A 41 -4.99 -30.86 42.71
N ALA A 42 -4.73 -29.59 43.04
CA ALA A 42 -3.90 -29.22 44.18
C ALA A 42 -4.34 -29.86 45.52
N PRO A 43 -5.64 -29.91 45.88
CA PRO A 43 -6.10 -30.64 47.07
C PRO A 43 -5.90 -32.17 47.04
N ALA A 44 -5.94 -32.80 45.86
CA ALA A 44 -5.68 -34.23 45.74
C ALA A 44 -4.18 -34.53 45.93
N VAL A 45 -3.31 -33.71 45.35
CA VAL A 45 -1.85 -33.84 45.47
C VAL A 45 -1.38 -33.59 46.92
N THR A 46 -1.98 -32.63 47.63
CA THR A 46 -1.65 -32.38 49.05
C THR A 46 -2.15 -33.50 49.96
N PHE A 47 -3.35 -34.02 49.73
CA PHE A 47 -3.88 -35.16 50.49
C PHE A 47 -3.06 -36.43 50.26
N GLU A 48 -2.67 -36.73 49.01
CA GLU A 48 -1.83 -37.89 48.69
C GLU A 48 -0.41 -37.77 49.29
N SER A 49 0.13 -36.56 49.39
CA SER A 49 1.39 -36.29 50.11
C SER A 49 1.27 -36.58 51.62
N PHE A 50 0.13 -36.22 52.21
CA PHE A 50 -0.15 -36.47 53.63
C PHE A 50 -0.35 -37.97 53.90
N GLU A 51 -1.12 -38.65 53.05
CA GLU A 51 -1.36 -40.10 53.13
C GLU A 51 -0.03 -40.89 53.02
N ALA A 52 0.84 -40.51 52.08
CA ALA A 52 2.17 -41.11 51.92
C ALA A 52 3.10 -40.85 53.12
N GLY A 53 2.98 -39.68 53.77
CA GLY A 53 3.70 -39.36 55.00
C GLY A 53 3.28 -40.25 56.17
N VAL A 54 1.96 -40.41 56.37
CA VAL A 54 1.39 -41.27 57.42
C VAL A 54 1.73 -42.74 57.20
N GLU A 55 1.60 -43.25 55.97
CA GLU A 55 1.94 -44.64 55.65
C GLU A 55 3.42 -44.96 55.84
N SER A 56 4.32 -44.01 55.53
CA SER A 56 5.77 -44.21 55.74
C SER A 56 6.13 -44.26 57.24
N VAL A 57 5.53 -43.38 58.05
CA VAL A 57 5.79 -43.33 59.50
C VAL A 57 5.21 -44.56 60.20
N VAL A 58 3.97 -44.92 59.86
CA VAL A 58 3.29 -46.11 60.41
C VAL A 58 3.99 -47.40 59.94
N GLY A 59 4.36 -47.49 58.66
CA GLY A 59 5.09 -48.64 58.11
C GLY A 59 6.49 -48.82 58.71
N ALA A 60 7.23 -47.73 58.95
CA ALA A 60 8.53 -47.78 59.62
C ALA A 60 8.40 -48.22 61.09
N LEU A 61 7.34 -47.80 61.78
CA LEU A 61 7.07 -48.21 63.17
C LEU A 61 6.67 -49.69 63.27
N LEU A 62 6.00 -50.22 62.25
CA LEU A 62 5.53 -51.62 62.17
C LEU A 62 6.53 -52.56 61.46
N SER A 63 7.67 -52.06 60.99
CA SER A 63 8.64 -52.80 60.15
C SER A 63 8.00 -53.48 58.93
N ASP A 64 7.00 -52.83 58.32
CA ASP A 64 6.28 -53.34 57.14
C ASP A 64 6.86 -52.72 55.85
N GLU A 65 7.80 -53.42 55.21
CA GLU A 65 8.48 -52.95 54.00
C GLU A 65 7.54 -52.64 52.83
N ALA A 66 6.36 -53.27 52.78
CA ALA A 66 5.40 -53.04 51.70
C ALA A 66 4.78 -51.64 51.80
N MET A 67 4.52 -51.15 53.01
CA MET A 67 3.99 -49.80 53.24
C MET A 67 5.03 -48.72 52.97
N VAL A 68 6.30 -48.97 53.32
CA VAL A 68 7.42 -48.06 53.01
C VAL A 68 7.58 -47.90 51.50
N ARG A 69 7.59 -49.01 50.74
CA ARG A 69 7.65 -48.99 49.27
C ARG A 69 6.46 -48.27 48.62
N SER A 70 5.25 -48.45 49.14
CA SER A 70 4.05 -47.72 48.67
C SER A 70 4.18 -46.21 48.91
N GLY A 71 4.67 -45.78 50.08
CA GLY A 71 4.90 -44.39 50.41
C GLY A 71 5.94 -43.72 49.50
N GLU A 72 7.03 -44.43 49.18
CA GLU A 72 8.05 -43.95 48.24
C GLU A 72 7.51 -43.78 46.81
N LEU A 73 6.73 -44.76 46.32
CA LEU A 73 6.07 -44.67 45.02
C LEU A 73 5.11 -43.48 44.94
N ARG A 74 4.31 -43.24 45.99
CA ARG A 74 3.40 -42.09 46.07
C ARG A 74 4.15 -40.76 46.10
N ARG A 75 5.27 -40.67 46.84
CA ARG A 75 6.13 -39.48 46.83
C ARG A 75 6.73 -39.20 45.45
N ALA A 76 7.19 -40.23 44.75
CA ALA A 76 7.70 -40.11 43.38
C ALA A 76 6.61 -39.64 42.41
N LYS A 77 5.38 -40.18 42.53
CA LYS A 77 4.21 -39.73 41.76
C LYS A 77 3.92 -38.24 41.99
N VAL A 78 3.84 -37.82 43.26
CA VAL A 78 3.61 -36.40 43.62
C VAL A 78 4.71 -35.49 43.07
N ALA A 79 5.98 -35.90 43.17
CA ALA A 79 7.08 -35.12 42.61
C ALA A 79 6.93 -34.93 41.10
N LYS A 80 6.55 -35.98 40.37
CA LYS A 80 6.29 -35.91 38.93
C LYS A 80 5.06 -35.08 38.57
N LEU A 81 3.99 -35.13 39.36
CA LEU A 81 2.82 -34.28 39.16
C LEU A 81 3.15 -32.80 39.39
N ARG A 82 3.99 -32.47 40.38
CA ARG A 82 4.47 -31.10 40.60
C ARG A 82 5.32 -30.60 39.44
N GLU A 83 6.25 -31.43 38.96
CA GLU A 83 7.08 -31.12 37.79
C GLU A 83 6.22 -30.86 36.54
N ALA A 84 5.21 -31.72 36.29
CA ALA A 84 4.27 -31.54 35.18
C ALA A 84 3.45 -30.26 35.29
N ALA A 85 2.99 -29.89 36.50
CA ALA A 85 2.24 -28.65 36.73
C ALA A 85 3.09 -27.39 36.45
N VAL A 86 4.37 -27.41 36.85
CA VAL A 86 5.32 -26.32 36.55
C VAL A 86 5.53 -26.22 35.03
N LEU A 87 5.84 -27.33 34.36
CA LEU A 87 6.04 -27.35 32.90
C LEU A 87 4.81 -26.88 32.13
N ARG A 88 3.60 -27.26 32.57
CA ARG A 88 2.35 -26.79 31.98
C ARG A 88 2.19 -25.29 32.13
N THR A 89 2.47 -24.76 33.32
CA THR A 89 2.40 -23.32 33.59
C THR A 89 3.41 -22.55 32.72
N GLU A 90 4.63 -23.05 32.60
CA GLU A 90 5.64 -22.45 31.71
C GLU A 90 5.23 -22.51 30.23
N ALA A 91 4.64 -23.62 29.79
CA ALA A 91 4.15 -23.78 28.43
C ALA A 91 2.99 -22.82 28.12
N GLU A 92 2.03 -22.66 29.04
CA GLU A 92 0.94 -21.70 28.91
C GLU A 92 1.49 -20.26 28.85
N GLN A 93 2.40 -19.88 29.75
CA GLN A 93 3.04 -18.56 29.69
C GLN A 93 3.80 -18.32 28.39
N LYS A 94 4.50 -19.34 27.86
CA LYS A 94 5.23 -19.23 26.61
C LYS A 94 4.28 -19.08 25.42
N ARG A 95 3.16 -19.82 25.42
CA ARG A 95 2.12 -19.71 24.39
C ARG A 95 1.50 -18.32 24.41
N ASP A 96 1.12 -17.82 25.58
CA ASP A 96 0.47 -16.51 25.69
C ASP A 96 1.41 -15.37 25.26
N ARG A 97 2.71 -15.46 25.60
CA ARG A 97 3.73 -14.52 25.08
C ARG A 97 3.91 -14.62 23.56
N ALA A 98 3.90 -15.84 23.03
CA ALA A 98 4.04 -16.06 21.59
C ALA A 98 2.84 -15.46 20.82
N GLU A 99 1.62 -15.70 21.30
CA GLU A 99 0.39 -15.15 20.74
C GLU A 99 0.41 -13.62 20.76
N ALA A 100 0.69 -13.01 21.91
CA ALA A 100 0.80 -11.55 22.02
C ALA A 100 1.87 -10.97 21.07
N SER A 101 3.01 -11.65 20.94
CA SER A 101 4.06 -11.22 20.01
C SER A 101 3.66 -11.37 18.54
N PHE A 102 2.84 -12.37 18.22
CA PHE A 102 2.35 -12.63 16.89
C PHE A 102 1.31 -11.58 16.48
N GLU A 103 0.34 -11.30 17.35
CA GLU A 103 -0.66 -10.23 17.15
C GLU A 103 0.03 -8.87 16.96
N ALA A 104 0.96 -8.50 17.84
CA ALA A 104 1.70 -7.23 17.72
C ALA A 104 2.47 -7.12 16.39
N ARG A 105 3.05 -8.22 15.89
CA ARG A 105 3.73 -8.24 14.59
C ARG A 105 2.76 -8.13 13.43
N ARG A 106 1.60 -8.79 13.52
CA ARG A 106 0.53 -8.72 12.51
C ARG A 106 0.03 -7.29 12.40
N ASP A 107 -0.31 -6.67 13.51
CA ASP A 107 -0.86 -5.32 13.55
C ASP A 107 0.17 -4.31 13.02
N ALA A 108 1.44 -4.42 13.42
CA ALA A 108 2.52 -3.59 12.88
C ALA A 108 2.75 -3.79 11.37
N ALA A 109 2.54 -5.00 10.84
CA ALA A 109 2.64 -5.26 9.41
C ALA A 109 1.46 -4.65 8.64
N GLU A 110 0.25 -4.69 9.21
CA GLU A 110 -0.94 -4.06 8.66
C GLU A 110 -0.81 -2.54 8.62
N GLU A 111 -0.38 -1.91 9.72
CA GLU A 111 -0.11 -0.47 9.77
C GLU A 111 0.91 -0.04 8.71
N ARG A 112 2.01 -0.80 8.55
CA ARG A 112 3.01 -0.54 7.50
C ARG A 112 2.41 -0.65 6.11
N ARG A 113 1.56 -1.64 5.87
CA ARG A 113 0.88 -1.84 4.59
C ARG A 113 -0.06 -0.67 4.28
N GLU A 114 -0.86 -0.25 5.26
CA GLU A 114 -1.75 0.91 5.11
C GLU A 114 -0.97 2.20 4.86
N ALA A 115 0.10 2.45 5.61
CA ALA A 115 0.93 3.64 5.45
C ALA A 115 1.58 3.67 4.05
N ALA A 116 2.08 2.52 3.58
CA ALA A 116 2.63 2.39 2.23
C ALA A 116 1.56 2.63 1.15
N ALA A 117 0.34 2.09 1.33
CA ALA A 117 -0.76 2.31 0.41
C ALA A 117 -1.19 3.79 0.35
N LYS A 118 -1.34 4.45 1.51
CA LYS A 118 -1.65 5.89 1.61
C LYS A 118 -0.56 6.73 0.94
N GLN A 119 0.72 6.39 1.14
CA GLN A 119 1.83 7.09 0.49
C GLN A 119 1.83 6.88 -1.03
N ALA A 120 1.54 5.67 -1.51
CA ALA A 120 1.45 5.37 -2.93
C ALA A 120 0.32 6.17 -3.60
N GLU A 121 -0.87 6.20 -3.01
CA GLU A 121 -2.00 6.98 -3.51
C GLU A 121 -1.69 8.48 -3.55
N LYS A 122 -1.08 9.02 -2.49
CA LYS A 122 -0.65 10.43 -2.48
C LYS A 122 0.33 10.74 -3.61
N ARG A 123 1.33 9.88 -3.82
CA ARG A 123 2.30 10.04 -4.92
C ARG A 123 1.62 9.99 -6.28
N LYS A 124 0.67 9.07 -6.47
CA LYS A 124 -0.11 8.96 -7.71
C LYS A 124 -0.91 10.24 -7.98
N SER A 125 -1.66 10.72 -6.99
CA SER A 125 -2.43 11.96 -7.09
C SER A 125 -1.55 13.18 -7.41
N ASP A 126 -0.39 13.29 -6.75
CA ASP A 126 0.58 14.36 -7.01
C ASP A 126 1.16 14.30 -8.43
N LEU A 127 1.43 13.10 -8.96
CA LEU A 127 1.90 12.91 -10.32
C LEU A 127 0.83 13.26 -11.35
N GLU A 128 -0.42 12.84 -11.13
CA GLU A 128 -1.56 13.18 -11.98
C GLU A 128 -1.79 14.69 -12.04
N ARG A 129 -1.76 15.37 -10.89
CA ARG A 129 -1.85 16.84 -10.82
C ARG A 129 -0.73 17.52 -11.60
N LYS A 130 0.52 17.12 -11.39
CA LYS A 130 1.68 17.68 -12.12
C LYS A 130 1.57 17.43 -13.64
N ALA A 131 1.08 16.26 -14.05
CA ALA A 131 0.87 15.94 -15.45
C ALA A 131 -0.22 16.83 -16.06
N ALA A 132 -1.33 17.04 -15.36
CA ALA A 132 -2.41 17.94 -15.78
C ALA A 132 -1.93 19.40 -15.91
N GLU A 133 -1.18 19.89 -14.92
CA GLU A 133 -0.59 21.25 -14.94
C GLU A 133 0.35 21.43 -16.13
N ARG A 134 1.27 20.48 -16.37
CA ARG A 134 2.18 20.51 -17.52
C ARG A 134 1.43 20.50 -18.85
N LYS A 135 0.38 19.68 -18.96
CA LYS A 135 -0.47 19.62 -20.16
C LYS A 135 -1.18 20.96 -20.40
N ALA A 136 -1.71 21.57 -19.34
CA ALA A 136 -2.36 22.88 -19.42
C ALA A 136 -1.36 23.98 -19.86
N GLN A 137 -0.18 24.02 -19.27
CA GLN A 137 0.89 24.95 -19.64
C GLN A 137 1.34 24.76 -21.09
N ALA A 138 1.56 23.52 -21.52
CA ALA A 138 1.94 23.22 -22.90
C ALA A 138 0.86 23.66 -23.90
N LYS A 139 -0.43 23.45 -23.57
CA LYS A 139 -1.55 23.92 -24.39
C LYS A 139 -1.59 25.45 -24.47
N GLN A 140 -1.44 26.15 -23.35
CA GLN A 140 -1.40 27.61 -23.32
C GLN A 140 -0.24 28.17 -24.16
N GLN A 141 0.96 27.59 -24.03
CA GLN A 141 2.11 27.98 -24.84
C GLN A 141 1.90 27.72 -26.33
N ALA A 142 1.29 26.58 -26.69
CA ALA A 142 0.97 26.25 -28.08
C ALA A 142 -0.04 27.26 -28.68
N GLU A 143 -1.11 27.59 -27.95
CA GLU A 143 -2.08 28.59 -28.39
C GLU A 143 -1.47 29.98 -28.50
N ALA A 144 -0.61 30.39 -27.55
CA ALA A 144 0.10 31.66 -27.60
C ALA A 144 1.02 31.75 -28.84
N LYS A 145 1.78 30.68 -29.14
CA LYS A 145 2.62 30.61 -30.34
C LYS A 145 1.79 30.67 -31.63
N LYS A 146 0.64 29.97 -31.66
CA LYS A 146 -0.27 29.99 -32.81
C LYS A 146 -0.86 31.38 -33.03
N ALA A 147 -1.28 32.07 -31.96
CA ALA A 147 -1.76 33.44 -32.02
C ALA A 147 -0.69 34.40 -32.53
N ALA A 148 0.54 34.30 -32.01
CA ALA A 148 1.68 35.10 -32.46
C ALA A 148 2.00 34.85 -33.95
N ALA A 149 2.03 33.58 -34.38
CA ALA A 149 2.27 33.23 -35.79
C ALA A 149 1.18 33.81 -36.72
N ARG A 150 -0.09 33.78 -36.30
CA ARG A 150 -1.20 34.42 -37.05
C ARG A 150 -1.02 35.93 -37.17
N GLN A 151 -0.60 36.60 -36.10
CA GLN A 151 -0.34 38.05 -36.14
C GLN A 151 0.83 38.40 -37.06
N VAL A 152 1.92 37.62 -37.01
CA VAL A 152 3.07 37.80 -37.91
C VAL A 152 2.64 37.61 -39.36
N LYS A 153 1.89 36.54 -39.66
CA LYS A 153 1.37 36.30 -41.00
C LYS A 153 0.47 37.44 -41.49
N ALA A 154 -0.48 37.89 -40.67
CA ALA A 154 -1.36 39.00 -41.04
C ALA A 154 -0.60 40.29 -41.38
N LYS A 155 0.47 40.60 -40.62
CA LYS A 155 1.34 41.75 -40.91
C LYS A 155 2.14 41.56 -42.20
N GLN A 156 2.61 40.34 -42.49
CA GLN A 156 3.30 40.04 -43.74
C GLN A 156 2.37 40.16 -44.94
N ASP A 157 1.15 39.60 -44.84
CA ASP A 157 0.13 39.67 -45.88
C ASP A 157 -0.23 41.15 -46.16
N GLU A 158 -0.35 42.00 -45.12
CA GLU A 158 -0.60 43.44 -45.28
C GLU A 158 0.55 44.17 -46.00
N VAL A 159 1.81 43.81 -45.69
CA VAL A 159 2.98 44.40 -46.37
C VAL A 159 3.01 43.98 -47.85
N ILE A 160 2.76 42.70 -48.14
CA ILE A 160 2.70 42.18 -49.50
C ILE A 160 1.58 42.89 -50.28
N GLU A 161 0.37 42.98 -49.72
CA GLU A 161 -0.76 43.65 -50.37
C GLU A 161 -0.45 45.12 -50.68
N ARG A 162 0.22 45.84 -49.76
CA ARG A 162 0.65 47.22 -50.02
C ARG A 162 1.67 47.31 -51.16
N GLN A 163 2.64 46.39 -51.22
CA GLN A 163 3.63 46.33 -52.30
C GLN A 163 2.97 46.01 -53.64
N GLU A 164 2.06 45.05 -53.69
CA GLU A 164 1.30 44.71 -54.90
C GLU A 164 0.45 45.89 -55.39
N ARG A 165 -0.23 46.60 -54.49
CA ARG A 165 -0.99 47.80 -54.83
C ARG A 165 -0.09 48.92 -55.37
N ALA A 166 1.07 49.16 -54.76
CA ALA A 166 2.03 50.16 -55.21
C ALA A 166 2.58 49.82 -56.61
N ALA A 167 3.01 48.58 -56.83
CA ALA A 167 3.49 48.11 -58.13
C ALA A 167 2.41 48.20 -59.22
N LYS A 168 1.14 47.91 -58.87
CA LYS A 168 0.01 48.06 -59.79
C LYS A 168 -0.25 49.51 -60.15
N LEU A 169 -0.16 50.44 -59.19
CA LEU A 169 -0.30 51.88 -59.46
C LEU A 169 0.82 52.38 -60.38
N GLU A 170 2.07 52.02 -60.09
CA GLU A 170 3.23 52.37 -60.93
C GLU A 170 3.08 51.83 -62.36
N ALA A 171 2.61 50.58 -62.53
CA ALA A 171 2.34 50.01 -63.85
C ALA A 171 1.23 50.76 -64.61
N LEU A 172 0.16 51.16 -63.92
CA LEU A 172 -0.94 51.94 -64.52
C LEU A 172 -0.49 53.36 -64.91
N GLU A 173 0.36 54.00 -64.10
CA GLU A 173 0.97 55.29 -64.43
C GLU A 173 1.86 55.17 -65.68
N ALA A 174 2.75 54.18 -65.72
CA ALA A 174 3.61 53.91 -66.88
C ALA A 174 2.80 53.59 -68.15
N GLU A 175 1.71 52.82 -68.03
CA GLU A 175 0.81 52.53 -69.16
C GLU A 175 0.10 53.81 -69.64
N SER A 176 -0.33 54.67 -68.72
CA SER A 176 -0.96 55.95 -69.05
C SER A 176 0.00 56.89 -69.77
N GLU A 177 1.24 57.02 -69.28
CA GLU A 177 2.30 57.80 -69.94
C GLU A 177 2.62 57.26 -71.33
N ALA A 178 2.72 55.92 -71.48
CA ALA A 178 2.96 55.30 -72.77
C ALA A 178 1.81 55.54 -73.76
N LEU A 179 0.55 55.48 -73.29
CA LEU A 179 -0.62 55.78 -74.10
C LEU A 179 -0.68 57.27 -74.51
N GLU A 180 -0.33 58.20 -73.63
CA GLU A 180 -0.24 59.62 -73.97
C GLU A 180 0.87 59.89 -74.99
N ALA A 181 2.06 59.29 -74.81
CA ALA A 181 3.15 59.40 -75.77
C ALA A 181 2.75 58.83 -77.15
N ALA A 182 2.06 57.68 -77.18
CA ALA A 182 1.56 57.09 -78.42
C ALA A 182 0.53 58.00 -79.11
N LYS A 183 -0.42 58.57 -78.37
CA LYS A 183 -1.37 59.56 -78.91
C LYS A 183 -0.66 60.78 -79.49
N GLY A 184 0.30 61.34 -78.75
CA GLY A 184 1.09 62.48 -79.22
C GLY A 184 1.87 62.17 -80.50
N ALA A 185 2.44 60.96 -80.63
CA ALA A 185 3.10 60.50 -81.84
C ALA A 185 2.12 60.42 -83.03
N THR A 186 0.94 59.82 -82.84
CA THR A 186 -0.09 59.73 -83.90
C THR A 186 -0.63 61.10 -84.33
N GLU A 187 -0.79 62.05 -83.39
CA GLU A 187 -1.19 63.42 -83.73
C GLU A 187 -0.10 64.18 -84.49
N ALA A 188 1.18 63.92 -84.17
CA ALA A 188 2.30 64.50 -84.90
C ALA A 188 2.38 63.94 -86.33
N GLU A 189 2.20 62.64 -86.51
CA GLU A 189 2.17 61.98 -87.81
C GLU A 189 1.05 62.52 -88.70
N ALA A 190 -0.18 62.64 -88.17
CA ALA A 190 -1.31 63.25 -88.88
C ALA A 190 -1.04 64.71 -89.29
N LYS A 191 -0.32 65.50 -88.48
CA LYS A 191 0.08 66.87 -88.86
C LYS A 191 1.10 66.87 -90.00
N VAL A 192 2.04 65.91 -90.04
CA VAL A 192 2.99 65.79 -91.16
C VAL A 192 2.24 65.44 -92.44
N GLU A 193 1.31 64.48 -92.40
CA GLU A 193 0.49 64.10 -93.56
C GLU A 193 -0.29 65.29 -94.13
N VAL A 194 -0.94 66.10 -93.27
CA VAL A 194 -1.62 67.34 -93.70
C VAL A 194 -0.65 68.35 -94.33
N ILE A 195 0.57 68.49 -93.79
CA ILE A 195 1.59 69.37 -94.36
C ILE A 195 2.05 68.85 -95.74
N GLU A 196 2.26 67.55 -95.89
CA GLU A 196 2.63 66.93 -97.16
C GLU A 196 1.54 67.12 -98.22
N ASP A 197 0.27 66.88 -97.87
CA ASP A 197 -0.88 67.11 -98.75
C ASP A 197 -0.95 68.58 -99.22
N THR A 198 -0.74 69.54 -98.31
CA THR A 198 -0.74 70.97 -98.69
C THR A 198 0.44 71.36 -99.59
N ILE A 199 1.62 70.76 -99.39
CA ILE A 199 2.79 70.94 -100.26
C ILE A 199 2.53 70.33 -101.64
N GLU A 200 1.92 69.15 -101.69
CA GLU A 200 1.58 68.48 -102.94
C GLU A 200 0.53 69.28 -103.73
N GLY A 201 -0.56 69.70 -103.06
CA GLY A 201 -1.58 70.55 -103.66
C GLY A 201 -1.03 71.90 -104.18
N THR A 202 -0.10 72.53 -103.47
CA THR A 202 0.57 73.76 -103.96
C THR A 202 1.52 73.49 -105.13
N LYS A 203 2.22 72.34 -105.17
CA LYS A 203 3.02 71.93 -106.33
C LYS A 203 2.17 71.67 -107.56
N GLU A 204 1.02 70.99 -107.41
CA GLU A 204 0.08 70.75 -108.51
C GLU A 204 -0.48 72.06 -109.06
N ALA A 205 -0.92 72.97 -108.19
CA ALA A 205 -1.39 74.30 -108.59
C ALA A 205 -0.34 75.11 -109.38
N ARG A 206 0.96 74.91 -109.08
CA ARG A 206 2.09 75.54 -109.80
C ARG A 206 2.40 74.91 -111.15
N LYS A 207 1.95 73.68 -111.41
CA LYS A 207 2.17 72.97 -112.68
C LYS A 207 1.08 73.28 -113.72
N THR A 208 -0.07 73.76 -113.26
CA THR A 208 -1.25 74.04 -114.11
C THR A 208 -1.48 75.53 -114.38
N GLY A 209 -0.66 76.43 -113.82
CA GLY A 209 -0.62 77.86 -114.14
C GLY A 209 0.63 78.23 -114.92
#